data_AF-A0A2N9NX66-F1
#
_entry.id   AF-A0A2N9NX66-F1
#
_cell.length_a   1.000
_cell.length_b   1.000
_cell.length_c   1.000
_cell.angle_alpha   90.00
_cell.angle_beta   90.00
_cell.angle_gamma   90.00
#
_symmetry.space_group_name_H-M   'P 1'
#
loop_
_entity.id
_entity.type
_entity.pdbx_description
1 polymer ?
#
loop_
_entity_poly.entity_id
_entity_poly.type
_entity_poly.pdbx_seq_one_letter_code
_entity_poly.pdbx_strand_id
1 'polypeptide(L)'
;MTQVLLILALVALGIPALMYVLWFAHCTLDRCCVRHARRFCRRKGLEVRRSRAGMAFDQSGVKTEFTIVELDCLDGQKQRKLVRLLVWVFGIRRVLSDDTYPDSYDEQWPRTRE
;
A
#
# COMPACT_ATOMS: atom_id res chain seq x y z
N MET A 1 -26.37 -1.96 -39.25
CA MET A 1 -25.90 -0.66 -38.70
C MET A 1 -26.11 -0.54 -37.19
N THR A 2 -27.27 -0.94 -36.65
CA THR A 2 -27.56 -0.95 -35.20
C THR A 2 -26.58 -1.79 -34.38
N GLN A 3 -26.19 -2.98 -34.85
CA GLN A 3 -25.17 -3.80 -34.19
C GLN A 3 -23.80 -3.11 -34.12
N VAL A 4 -23.39 -2.42 -35.18
CA VAL A 4 -22.12 -1.68 -35.22
C VAL A 4 -22.16 -0.51 -34.23
N LEU A 5 -23.27 0.22 -34.17
CA LEU A 5 -23.46 1.30 -33.21
C LEU A 5 -23.47 0.80 -31.76
N LEU A 6 -24.08 -0.36 -31.49
CA LEU A 6 -24.05 -1.00 -30.17
C LEU A 6 -22.64 -1.41 -29.76
N ILE A 7 -21.86 -1.99 -30.67
CA ILE A 7 -20.46 -2.35 -30.42
C ILE A 7 -19.65 -1.09 -30.12
N LEU A 8 -19.79 -0.04 -30.94
CA LEU A 8 -19.09 1.23 -30.73
C LEU A 8 -19.47 1.87 -29.37
N ALA A 9 -20.74 1.84 -28.99
CA ALA A 9 -21.18 2.35 -27.69
C ALA A 9 -20.61 1.55 -26.51
N LEU A 10 -20.61 0.22 -26.61
CA LEU A 10 -20.02 -0.67 -25.60
C LEU A 10 -18.51 -0.46 -25.45
N VAL A 11 -17.80 -0.27 -26.56
CA VAL A 11 -16.36 -0.01 -26.53
C VAL A 11 -16.07 1.37 -25.94
N ALA A 12 -16.77 2.40 -26.42
CA ALA A 12 -16.54 3.79 -26.02
C ALA A 12 -16.90 4.06 -24.55
N LEU A 13 -17.89 3.37 -23.99
CA LEU A 13 -18.29 3.53 -22.59
C LEU A 13 -17.68 2.45 -21.68
N GLY A 14 -17.60 1.22 -22.18
CA GLY A 14 -17.13 0.06 -21.41
C GLY A 14 -15.64 0.12 -21.11
N ILE A 15 -14.79 0.54 -22.05
CA ILE A 15 -13.34 0.63 -21.81
C ILE A 15 -13.03 1.68 -20.72
N PRO A 16 -13.52 2.94 -20.80
CA PRO A 16 -13.28 3.92 -19.75
C PRO A 16 -13.87 3.51 -18.40
N ALA A 17 -15.07 2.92 -18.38
CA ALA A 17 -15.67 2.41 -17.16
C ALA A 17 -14.81 1.32 -16.52
N LEU A 18 -14.32 0.36 -17.31
CA LEU A 18 -13.43 -0.70 -16.82
C LEU A 18 -12.12 -0.13 -16.29
N MET A 19 -11.50 0.79 -17.02
CA MET A 19 -10.27 1.47 -16.56
C MET A 19 -10.49 2.20 -15.23
N TYR A 20 -11.61 2.89 -15.08
CA TYR A 20 -11.96 3.58 -13.83
C TYR A 20 -12.17 2.61 -12.67
N VAL A 21 -12.87 1.48 -12.90
CA VAL A 21 -13.08 0.44 -11.88
C VAL A 21 -11.75 -0.17 -11.45
N LEU A 22 -10.85 -0.49 -12.39
CA LEU A 22 -9.53 -1.04 -12.09
C LEU A 22 -8.67 -0.03 -11.32
N TRP A 23 -8.69 1.24 -11.70
CA TRP A 23 -8.03 2.31 -10.96
C TRP A 23 -8.57 2.45 -9.53
N PHE A 24 -9.89 2.48 -9.40
CA PHE A 24 -10.55 2.57 -8.09
C PHE A 24 -10.22 1.37 -7.22
N ALA A 25 -10.24 0.16 -7.77
CA ALA A 25 -9.82 -1.06 -7.08
C ALA A 25 -8.36 -0.93 -6.63
N HIS A 26 -7.45 -0.51 -7.51
CA HIS A 26 -6.03 -0.34 -7.14
C HIS A 26 -5.84 0.65 -5.98
N CYS A 27 -6.47 1.83 -6.05
CA CYS A 27 -6.37 2.84 -5.00
C CYS A 27 -7.03 2.39 -3.68
N THR A 28 -8.16 1.68 -3.74
CA THR A 28 -8.86 1.20 -2.54
C THR A 28 -8.09 0.07 -1.85
N LEU A 29 -7.48 -0.83 -2.62
CA LEU A 29 -6.60 -1.89 -2.11
C LEU A 29 -5.39 -1.30 -1.38
N ASP A 30 -4.73 -0.30 -1.98
CA ASP A 30 -3.58 0.37 -1.34
C ASP A 30 -3.96 1.00 0.01
N ARG A 31 -5.08 1.73 0.04
CA ARG A 31 -5.63 2.32 1.27
C ARG A 31 -5.99 1.25 2.31
N CYS A 32 -6.55 0.12 1.88
CA CYS A 32 -6.90 -0.99 2.76
C CYS A 32 -5.66 -1.59 3.42
N CYS A 33 -4.62 -1.88 2.62
CA CYS A 33 -3.34 -2.41 3.11
C CYS A 33 -2.70 -1.48 4.14
N VAL A 34 -2.61 -0.18 3.84
CA VAL A 34 -2.09 0.82 4.77
C VAL A 34 -2.91 0.89 6.05
N ARG A 35 -4.24 0.78 5.95
CA ARG A 35 -5.14 0.78 7.13
C ARG A 35 -4.93 -0.44 8.02
N HIS A 36 -4.76 -1.63 7.43
CA HIS A 36 -4.45 -2.85 8.17
C HIS A 36 -3.11 -2.74 8.91
N ALA A 37 -2.08 -2.28 8.22
CA ALA A 37 -0.77 -2.00 8.79
C ALA A 37 -0.83 -1.02 9.96
N ARG A 38 -1.48 0.13 9.78
CA ARG A 38 -1.67 1.13 10.85
C ARG A 38 -2.41 0.55 12.05
N ARG A 39 -3.45 -0.25 11.82
CA ARG A 39 -4.22 -0.91 12.89
C ARG A 39 -3.35 -1.87 13.70
N PHE A 40 -2.44 -2.58 13.05
CA PHE A 40 -1.51 -3.48 13.72
C PHE A 40 -0.49 -2.73 14.59
N CYS A 41 0.12 -1.67 14.08
CA CYS A 41 1.03 -0.83 14.87
C CYS A 41 0.33 -0.23 16.09
N ARG A 42 -0.88 0.32 15.92
CA ARG A 42 -1.67 0.85 17.05
C ARG A 42 -1.99 -0.19 18.11
N ARG A 43 -2.29 -1.43 17.72
CA ARG A 43 -2.52 -2.54 18.65
C ARG A 43 -1.26 -2.94 19.43
N LYS A 44 -0.07 -2.67 18.89
CA LYS A 44 1.22 -2.86 19.56
C LYS A 44 1.68 -1.66 20.39
N GLY A 45 0.85 -0.62 20.53
CA GLY A 45 1.22 0.60 21.27
C GLY A 45 2.16 1.54 20.49
N LEU A 46 2.26 1.34 19.17
CA LEU A 46 3.09 2.18 18.30
C LEU A 46 2.28 3.33 17.71
N GLU A 47 2.81 4.55 17.80
CA GLU A 47 2.24 5.74 17.18
C GLU A 47 2.79 5.92 15.76
N VAL A 48 1.95 5.70 14.75
CA VAL A 48 2.36 5.82 13.35
C VAL A 48 2.45 7.29 12.93
N ARG A 49 3.63 7.73 12.50
CA ARG A 49 3.87 9.08 11.96
C ARG A 49 3.75 9.13 10.44
N ARG A 50 4.47 8.24 9.76
CA ARG A 50 4.49 8.17 8.30
C ARG A 50 4.24 6.74 7.84
N SER A 51 3.62 6.60 6.68
CA SER A 51 3.37 5.29 6.07
C SER A 51 3.65 5.37 4.59
N ARG A 52 4.36 4.37 4.06
CA ARG A 52 4.64 4.20 2.64
C ARG A 52 4.17 2.81 2.23
N ALA A 53 3.47 2.73 1.11
CA ALA A 53 3.15 1.47 0.47
C ALA A 53 4.02 1.29 -0.78
N GLY A 54 4.42 0.06 -1.03
CA GLY A 54 5.27 -0.32 -2.16
C GLY A 54 4.96 -1.73 -2.65
N MET A 55 5.53 -2.07 -3.79
CA MET A 55 5.40 -3.43 -4.35
C MET A 55 6.31 -4.39 -3.59
N ALA A 56 5.79 -5.55 -3.23
CA ALA A 56 6.62 -6.63 -2.68
C ALA A 56 7.25 -7.43 -3.82
N PHE A 57 8.56 -7.61 -3.77
CA PHE A 57 9.31 -8.46 -4.69
C PHE A 57 9.83 -9.68 -3.95
N ASP A 58 9.82 -10.83 -4.63
CA ASP A 58 10.46 -12.05 -4.15
C ASP A 58 11.99 -11.98 -4.32
N GLN A 59 12.73 -12.95 -3.77
CA GLN A 59 14.20 -13.05 -3.91
C GLN A 59 14.65 -13.13 -5.37
N SER A 60 13.77 -13.62 -6.24
CA SER A 60 13.93 -13.67 -7.69
C SER A 60 13.73 -12.32 -8.40
N GLY A 61 13.30 -11.28 -7.69
CA GLY A 61 12.91 -9.99 -8.26
C GLY A 61 11.52 -9.97 -8.90
N VAL A 62 10.76 -11.06 -8.79
CA VAL A 62 9.38 -11.13 -9.32
C VAL A 62 8.42 -10.40 -8.39
N LYS A 63 7.55 -9.56 -8.96
CA LYS A 63 6.49 -8.88 -8.23
C LYS A 63 5.51 -9.90 -7.67
N THR A 64 5.30 -9.86 -6.35
CA THR A 64 4.35 -10.72 -5.65
C THR A 64 2.97 -10.08 -5.55
N GLU A 65 1.99 -10.86 -5.09
CA GLU A 65 0.63 -10.40 -4.81
C GLU A 65 0.49 -9.51 -3.56
N PHE A 66 1.59 -9.33 -2.80
CA PHE A 66 1.59 -8.57 -1.57
C PHE A 66 2.02 -7.12 -1.76
N THR A 67 1.58 -6.30 -0.82
CA THR A 67 2.02 -4.91 -0.68
C THR A 67 2.98 -4.84 0.51
N ILE A 68 4.17 -4.29 0.32
CA ILE A 68 5.04 -3.92 1.44
C ILE A 68 4.55 -2.59 1.96
N VAL A 69 4.21 -2.54 3.24
CA VAL A 69 3.88 -1.30 3.93
C VAL A 69 4.98 -1.03 4.95
N GLU A 70 5.69 0.07 4.76
CA GLU A 70 6.69 0.59 5.68
C GLU A 70 6.05 1.67 6.54
N LEU A 71 6.17 1.56 7.86
CA LEU A 71 5.62 2.54 8.80
C LEU A 71 6.74 3.07 9.68
N ASP A 72 6.89 4.40 9.67
CA ASP A 72 7.64 5.12 10.67
C ASP A 72 6.76 5.27 11.91
N CYS A 73 7.17 4.62 12.98
CA CYS A 73 6.44 4.52 14.23
C CYS A 73 7.25 5.07 15.40
N LEU A 74 6.58 5.62 16.40
CA LEU A 74 7.16 5.90 17.71
C LEU A 74 6.69 4.86 18.72
N ASP A 75 7.63 4.34 19.50
CA ASP A 75 7.34 3.49 20.66
C ASP A 75 6.89 4.35 21.87
N GLY A 76 6.36 3.71 22.92
CA GLY A 76 5.95 4.39 24.17
C GLY A 76 7.09 5.15 24.86
N GLN A 77 8.35 4.79 24.57
CA GLN A 77 9.55 5.50 25.01
C GLN A 77 10.01 6.61 24.05
N LYS A 78 9.17 6.99 23.07
CA LYS A 78 9.47 7.98 22.00
C LYS A 78 10.66 7.62 21.09
N GLN A 79 11.05 6.34 21.05
CA GLN A 79 12.06 5.85 20.12
C GLN A 79 11.44 5.60 18.75
N ARG A 80 12.11 6.02 17.67
CA ARG A 80 11.66 5.78 16.30
C ARG A 80 11.94 4.33 15.90
N LYS A 81 10.93 3.67 15.35
CA LYS A 81 10.97 2.29 14.85
C LYS A 81 10.45 2.24 13.43
N LEU A 82 11.15 1.51 12.58
CA LEU A 82 10.71 1.24 11.21
C LEU A 82 10.08 -0.16 11.17
N VAL A 83 8.76 -0.19 11.02
CA VAL A 83 8.02 -1.45 10.92
C VAL A 83 7.72 -1.74 9.45
N ARG A 84 8.25 -2.84 8.94
CA ARG A 84 7.93 -3.33 7.59
C ARG A 84 6.97 -4.50 7.66
N LEU A 85 5.83 -4.35 7.02
CA LEU A 85 4.77 -5.35 7.00
C LEU A 85 4.52 -5.81 5.56
N LEU A 86 4.41 -7.11 5.38
CA LEU A 86 3.89 -7.72 4.17
C LEU A 86 2.37 -7.87 4.34
N VAL A 87 1.62 -7.06 3.59
CA VAL A 87 0.17 -6.93 3.74
C VAL A 87 -0.53 -7.43 2.48
N TRP A 88 -1.63 -8.14 2.68
CA TRP A 88 -2.58 -8.53 1.64
C TRP A 88 -3.95 -7.89 1.92
N VAL A 89 -4.86 -7.99 0.96
CA VAL A 89 -6.22 -7.43 1.05
C VAL A 89 -6.98 -7.99 2.26
N PHE A 90 -6.70 -9.23 2.65
CA PHE A 90 -7.33 -9.90 3.78
C PHE A 90 -6.61 -9.72 5.12
N GLY A 91 -5.45 -9.05 5.15
CA GLY A 91 -4.73 -8.78 6.39
C GLY A 91 -3.22 -8.89 6.28
N ILE A 92 -2.56 -8.91 7.44
CA ILE A 92 -1.10 -8.94 7.53
C ILE A 92 -0.62 -10.37 7.45
N ARG A 93 0.25 -10.64 6.48
CA ARG A 93 0.80 -11.98 6.27
C ARG A 93 2.08 -12.19 7.06
N ARG A 94 2.96 -11.19 7.11
CA ARG A 94 4.25 -11.30 7.78
C ARG A 94 4.77 -9.94 8.24
N VAL A 95 5.47 -9.92 9.38
CA VAL A 95 6.33 -8.80 9.78
C VAL A 95 7.72 -9.08 9.19
N LEU A 96 8.18 -8.22 8.29
CA LEU A 96 9.48 -8.36 7.64
C LEU A 96 10.61 -7.83 8.52
N SER A 97 10.37 -6.70 9.19
CA SER A 97 11.32 -6.13 10.14
C SER A 97 10.60 -5.23 11.17
N ASP A 98 11.18 -5.15 12.36
CA ASP A 98 10.76 -4.30 13.49
C ASP A 98 12.03 -3.70 14.12
N ASP A 99 12.80 -3.00 13.28
CA ASP A 99 14.13 -2.52 13.61
C ASP A 99 14.09 -1.04 14.04
N THR A 100 15.13 -0.61 14.77
CA THR A 100 15.37 0.81 15.05
C THR A 100 15.44 1.60 13.75
N TYR A 101 14.77 2.74 13.69
CA TYR A 101 14.71 3.56 12.48
C TYR A 101 16.12 4.07 12.10
N PRO A 102 16.66 3.73 10.92
CA PRO A 102 17.96 4.24 10.49
C PRO A 102 17.85 5.67 9.94
N ASP A 103 18.71 6.58 10.40
CA ASP A 103 18.64 8.00 10.02
C ASP A 103 18.82 8.25 8.51
N SER A 104 19.52 7.37 7.79
CA SER A 104 19.71 7.45 6.34
C SER A 104 18.43 7.24 5.53
N TYR A 105 17.36 6.71 6.14
CA TYR A 105 16.10 6.48 5.44
C TYR A 105 15.25 7.74 5.28
N ASP A 106 15.48 8.79 6.06
CA ASP A 106 14.70 10.04 5.98
C ASP A 106 14.81 10.71 4.59
N GLU A 107 15.91 10.49 3.87
CA GLU A 107 16.09 11.01 2.50
C GLU A 107 15.25 10.27 1.44
N GLN A 108 14.92 8.98 1.68
CA GLN A 108 14.14 8.15 0.77
C GLN A 108 12.63 8.24 0.99
N TRP A 109 12.22 8.87 2.10
CA TRP A 109 10.80 9.08 2.37
C TRP A 109 10.24 10.15 1.43
N PRO A 110 9.06 9.91 0.81
CA PRO A 110 8.41 10.94 0.03
C PRO A 110 8.16 12.16 0.93
N ARG A 111 8.80 13.29 0.58
CA ARG A 111 8.53 14.58 1.21
C ARG A 111 7.05 14.86 1.00
N THR A 112 6.31 14.87 2.10
CA THR A 112 4.85 15.02 2.09
C THR A 112 4.56 16.35 1.38
N ARG A 113 3.69 16.35 0.35
CA ARG A 113 2.98 17.58 -0.02
C ARG A 113 2.01 17.83 1.14
N GLU A 114 2.25 18.94 1.83
CA GLU A 114 1.31 19.54 2.78
C GLU A 114 -0.07 19.75 2.15
#